data_AF-A0A2M3Z436-F1
#
_entry.id   AF-A0A2M3Z436-F1
#
_cell.length_a   1.000
_cell.length_b   1.000
_cell.length_c   1.000
_cell.angle_alpha   90.00
_cell.angle_beta   90.00
_cell.angle_gamma   90.00
#
_symmetry.space_group_name_H-M   'P 1'
#
loop_
_entity.id
_entity.type
_entity.pdbx_description
1 polymer ?
#
loop_
_entity_poly.entity_id
_entity_poly.type
_entity_poly.pdbx_seq_one_letter_code
_entity_poly.pdbx_strand_id
1 'polypeptide(L)'
;FGIIENVKCEEKIIERDWVNYYSRDPASIERSNLVKICKLVVKELLEQSLRFGRMLDSDHLPLQHFFIVLEHVLRHGLKPKKGLLGPKKELWDILQSVERYCVEAMDITSSVRDLPTVRTHMGRARAWLRLALMQKKLADYLQVLIEHRDDSLAEYYEPHALMLSDEIIIIVGILVGLNVIDCNLCVKEEDLDSQQGVIDFSLYLRSSSRNSPDEENNSGIAGGVDDSATGAMTAVLDQKNYIEELNRHLNATVANLQGKVESLTTTNALMKEDLAIARNSLMALQAENAALRRASQHGHPIEDKTNVLDRFDPEMAETLAEERKKRQEIEKELDLQVSLKAETEMAMKLLEKDIHEKQDTIVSLRRQLEDIKSINLDMYRKLQECEAELTQKGEMVSRLQIKASQIGRILSNLEKKGAESMTDSQISAISSLSGSGGGGGLGSGSMAGGGAPPSKKPHLKISTIPPFNANKLRKSPSVGAGNDATGGGATVTVVSTTGNRIGERTRGVLPSSATLDTAAQQQQQQQQQLQKRLSSPP
;
A
#
# COMPACT_ATOMS: atom_id res chain seq x y z
N PHE A 1 -44.07 3.59 -50.80
CA PHE A 1 -43.31 3.44 -52.06
C PHE A 1 -42.45 4.68 -52.25
N GLY A 2 -41.11 4.52 -52.25
CA GLY A 2 -40.04 5.53 -52.45
C GLY A 2 -39.78 6.43 -51.23
N ILE A 3 -38.67 6.44 -50.48
CA ILE A 3 -37.21 6.34 -50.74
C ILE A 3 -36.68 7.36 -51.77
N ILE A 4 -35.92 8.38 -51.31
CA ILE A 4 -34.45 8.56 -51.51
C ILE A 4 -34.02 10.02 -51.18
N GLU A 5 -33.15 10.11 -50.15
CA GLU A 5 -31.93 10.94 -49.96
C GLU A 5 -31.92 12.47 -50.11
N ASN A 6 -31.51 13.14 -49.02
CA ASN A 6 -30.21 13.82 -49.05
C ASN A 6 -29.60 13.94 -47.65
N VAL A 7 -28.60 13.09 -47.42
CA VAL A 7 -27.71 13.03 -46.27
C VAL A 7 -26.74 14.21 -46.35
N LYS A 8 -26.82 15.14 -45.39
CA LYS A 8 -25.76 16.12 -45.11
C LYS A 8 -25.65 16.46 -43.62
N CYS A 9 -25.93 15.47 -42.78
CA CYS A 9 -25.66 15.48 -41.35
C CYS A 9 -24.61 14.39 -41.09
N GLU A 10 -23.35 14.77 -40.86
CA GLU A 10 -22.44 14.03 -39.95
C GLU A 10 -21.07 14.70 -39.75
N GLU A 11 -20.57 15.54 -40.67
CA GLU A 11 -19.23 16.14 -40.47
C GLU A 11 -19.16 17.24 -39.40
N LYS A 12 -20.25 17.97 -39.12
CA LYS A 12 -20.26 19.06 -38.12
C LYS A 12 -20.41 18.61 -36.67
N ILE A 13 -20.78 17.36 -36.42
CA ILE A 13 -20.89 16.82 -35.06
C ILE A 13 -19.51 16.34 -34.60
N ILE A 14 -18.70 15.82 -35.53
CA ILE A 14 -17.36 15.32 -35.24
C ILE A 14 -16.45 16.49 -34.82
N GLU A 15 -16.42 17.63 -35.53
CA GLU A 15 -15.58 18.79 -35.15
C GLU A 15 -15.91 19.39 -33.78
N ARG A 16 -17.16 19.26 -33.31
CA ARG A 16 -17.57 19.79 -32.00
C ARG A 16 -17.06 18.95 -30.83
N ASP A 17 -16.78 17.68 -31.05
CA ASP A 17 -16.23 16.78 -30.05
C ASP A 17 -14.69 16.86 -29.93
N TRP A 18 -13.98 17.28 -31.00
CA TRP A 18 -12.52 17.49 -30.93
C TRP A 18 -12.13 18.71 -30.10
N VAL A 19 -13.00 19.72 -29.98
CA VAL A 19 -12.72 20.96 -29.22
C VAL A 19 -13.09 20.82 -27.73
N ASN A 20 -13.90 19.83 -27.35
CA ASN A 20 -14.14 19.48 -25.93
C ASN A 20 -12.98 18.68 -25.28
N TYR A 21 -11.86 18.54 -26.00
CA TYR A 21 -10.61 17.99 -25.51
C TYR A 21 -9.86 18.93 -24.54
N TYR A 22 -10.43 20.10 -24.22
CA TYR A 22 -10.03 20.89 -23.06
C TYR A 22 -10.44 20.16 -21.78
N SER A 23 -9.49 19.37 -21.25
CA SER A 23 -9.37 19.10 -19.82
C SER A 23 -10.63 18.55 -19.15
N ARG A 24 -10.97 17.27 -19.40
CA ARG A 24 -11.94 16.55 -18.55
C ARG A 24 -11.56 16.80 -17.09
N ASP A 25 -12.50 17.38 -16.32
CA ASP A 25 -12.32 17.66 -14.90
C ASP A 25 -11.73 16.42 -14.20
N PRO A 26 -10.53 16.50 -13.60
CA PRO A 26 -9.88 15.37 -12.96
C PRO A 26 -10.80 14.63 -11.98
N ALA A 27 -11.62 15.37 -11.22
CA ALA A 27 -12.56 14.77 -10.28
C ALA A 27 -13.68 13.97 -10.98
N SER A 28 -14.19 14.44 -12.13
CA SER A 28 -15.13 13.68 -12.95
C SER A 28 -14.51 12.38 -13.51
N ILE A 29 -13.24 12.42 -13.93
CA ILE A 29 -12.51 11.23 -14.38
C ILE A 29 -12.36 10.23 -13.23
N GLU A 30 -11.94 10.71 -12.05
CA GLU A 30 -11.78 9.88 -10.85
C GLU A 30 -13.10 9.20 -10.45
N ARG A 31 -14.21 9.95 -10.41
CA ARG A 31 -15.54 9.40 -10.14
C ARG A 31 -15.92 8.31 -11.15
N SER A 32 -15.75 8.58 -12.44
CA SER A 32 -16.01 7.59 -13.49
C SER A 32 -15.15 6.34 -13.32
N ASN A 33 -13.88 6.49 -12.94
CA ASN A 33 -12.98 5.35 -12.74
C ASN A 33 -13.39 4.52 -11.52
N LEU A 34 -13.76 5.16 -10.40
CA LEU A 34 -14.27 4.47 -9.21
C LEU A 34 -15.53 3.67 -9.51
N VAL A 35 -16.49 4.23 -10.28
CA VAL A 35 -17.69 3.49 -10.72
C VAL A 35 -17.32 2.27 -11.55
N LYS A 36 -16.41 2.41 -12.52
CA LYS A 36 -15.97 1.30 -13.40
C LYS A 36 -15.28 0.19 -12.61
N ILE A 37 -14.38 0.56 -11.72
CA ILE A 37 -13.66 -0.40 -10.87
C ILE A 37 -14.65 -1.10 -9.93
N CYS A 38 -15.57 -0.37 -9.31
CA CYS A 38 -16.60 -0.94 -8.44
C CYS A 38 -17.47 -1.97 -9.19
N LYS A 39 -17.95 -1.63 -10.39
CA LYS A 39 -18.70 -2.55 -11.27
C LYS A 39 -17.93 -3.84 -11.52
N LEU A 40 -16.67 -3.71 -11.89
CA LEU A 40 -15.81 -4.83 -12.27
C LEU A 40 -15.49 -5.75 -11.07
N VAL A 41 -15.17 -5.19 -9.92
CA VAL A 41 -14.90 -5.97 -8.69
C VAL A 41 -16.17 -6.65 -8.18
N VAL A 42 -17.31 -5.95 -8.15
CA VAL A 42 -18.58 -6.54 -7.70
C VAL A 42 -19.06 -7.64 -8.65
N LYS A 43 -18.92 -7.45 -9.97
CA LYS A 43 -19.24 -8.48 -10.97
C LYS A 43 -18.44 -9.76 -10.70
N GLU A 44 -17.12 -9.65 -10.55
CA GLU A 44 -16.27 -10.81 -10.28
C GLU A 44 -16.62 -11.46 -8.94
N LEU A 45 -16.87 -10.67 -7.90
CA LEU A 45 -17.26 -11.16 -6.57
C LEU A 45 -18.57 -11.96 -6.64
N LEU A 46 -19.58 -11.46 -7.37
CA LEU A 46 -20.84 -12.17 -7.58
C LEU A 46 -20.64 -13.46 -8.37
N GLU A 47 -19.90 -13.42 -9.49
CA GLU A 47 -19.61 -14.60 -10.30
C GLU A 47 -18.90 -15.70 -9.50
N GLN A 48 -17.90 -15.34 -8.69
CA GLN A 48 -17.19 -16.31 -7.86
C GLN A 48 -18.09 -16.84 -6.73
N SER A 49 -18.85 -15.99 -6.05
CA SER A 49 -19.77 -16.43 -4.99
C SER A 49 -20.79 -17.45 -5.49
N LEU A 50 -21.37 -17.22 -6.69
CA LEU A 50 -22.35 -18.10 -7.31
C LEU A 50 -21.72 -19.42 -7.79
N ARG A 51 -20.50 -19.38 -8.32
CA ARG A 51 -19.80 -20.58 -8.81
C ARG A 51 -19.44 -21.55 -7.68
N PHE A 52 -18.98 -21.03 -6.55
CA PHE A 52 -18.53 -21.88 -5.45
C PHE A 52 -19.65 -22.23 -4.47
N GLY A 53 -20.70 -21.39 -4.37
CA GLY A 53 -21.85 -21.63 -3.48
C GLY A 53 -21.45 -21.73 -2.00
N ARG A 54 -20.29 -21.18 -1.64
CA ARG A 54 -19.74 -21.20 -0.28
C ARG A 54 -19.81 -19.81 0.32
N MET A 55 -19.97 -19.79 1.64
CA MET A 55 -19.80 -18.59 2.45
C MET A 55 -18.38 -18.04 2.26
N LEU A 56 -18.27 -16.74 1.97
CA LEU A 56 -17.00 -16.06 1.77
C LEU A 56 -16.40 -15.65 3.12
N ASP A 57 -15.10 -15.84 3.25
CA ASP A 57 -14.30 -15.43 4.41
C ASP A 57 -13.40 -14.22 4.07
N SER A 58 -12.60 -13.77 5.04
CA SER A 58 -11.69 -12.64 4.89
C SER A 58 -10.56 -12.87 3.90
N ASP A 59 -10.24 -14.12 3.55
CA ASP A 59 -9.11 -14.46 2.69
C ASP A 59 -9.49 -14.41 1.19
N HIS A 60 -10.78 -14.24 0.90
CA HIS A 60 -11.28 -14.12 -0.46
C HIS A 60 -10.84 -12.81 -1.13
N LEU A 61 -9.88 -12.90 -2.06
CA LEU A 61 -9.25 -11.73 -2.70
C LEU A 61 -10.25 -10.74 -3.36
N PRO A 62 -11.23 -11.17 -4.18
CA PRO A 62 -12.22 -10.22 -4.71
C PRO A 62 -13.03 -9.50 -3.64
N LEU A 63 -13.24 -10.13 -2.47
CA LEU A 63 -13.93 -9.50 -1.35
C LEU A 63 -13.05 -8.45 -0.66
N GLN A 64 -11.76 -8.74 -0.49
CA GLN A 64 -10.79 -7.74 -0.01
C GLN A 64 -10.71 -6.53 -0.95
N HIS A 65 -10.58 -6.77 -2.26
CA HIS A 65 -10.59 -5.73 -3.28
C HIS A 65 -11.88 -4.90 -3.24
N PHE A 66 -13.03 -5.55 -3.01
CA PHE A 66 -14.30 -4.85 -2.86
C PHE A 66 -14.27 -3.83 -1.71
N PHE A 67 -13.79 -4.22 -0.53
CA PHE A 67 -13.69 -3.29 0.60
C PHE A 67 -12.71 -2.15 0.33
N ILE A 68 -11.60 -2.40 -0.37
CA ILE A 68 -10.65 -1.35 -0.78
C ILE A 68 -11.34 -0.35 -1.71
N VAL A 69 -12.04 -0.82 -2.73
CA VAL A 69 -12.74 0.06 -3.69
C VAL A 69 -13.84 0.85 -3.00
N LEU A 70 -14.63 0.20 -2.13
CA LEU A 70 -15.70 0.87 -1.39
C LEU A 70 -15.15 1.95 -0.46
N GLU A 71 -14.03 1.70 0.22
CA GLU A 71 -13.34 2.72 1.02
C GLU A 71 -12.93 3.93 0.17
N HIS A 72 -12.42 3.71 -1.05
CA HIS A 72 -12.06 4.80 -1.95
C HIS A 72 -13.27 5.59 -2.45
N VAL A 73 -14.37 4.90 -2.77
CA VAL A 73 -15.65 5.51 -3.12
C VAL A 73 -16.13 6.44 -2.00
N LEU A 74 -16.16 5.94 -0.77
CA LEU A 74 -16.64 6.68 0.39
C LEU A 74 -15.68 7.80 0.81
N ARG A 75 -14.38 7.72 0.51
CA ARG A 75 -13.41 8.78 0.84
C ARG A 75 -13.25 9.84 -0.24
N HIS A 76 -13.73 9.60 -1.46
CA HIS A 76 -13.54 10.52 -2.58
C HIS A 76 -14.19 11.87 -2.30
N GLY A 77 -13.37 12.93 -2.23
CA GLY A 77 -13.80 14.29 -1.93
C GLY A 77 -14.18 14.53 -0.46
N LEU A 78 -13.79 13.65 0.47
CA LEU A 78 -13.97 13.92 1.91
C LEU A 78 -13.08 15.10 2.32
N LYS A 79 -13.67 16.09 3.02
CA LYS A 79 -12.96 17.32 3.40
C LYS A 79 -11.79 17.00 4.35
N PRO A 80 -10.58 17.50 4.06
CA PRO A 80 -9.46 17.37 4.99
C PRO A 80 -9.68 18.22 6.24
N LYS A 81 -8.94 17.92 7.31
CA LYS A 81 -8.94 18.73 8.54
C LYS A 81 -8.56 20.18 8.20
N LYS A 82 -9.47 21.15 8.45
CA LYS A 82 -9.19 22.58 8.32
C LYS A 82 -8.50 23.09 9.58
N GLY A 83 -7.24 23.54 9.44
CA GLY A 83 -6.45 24.15 10.53
C GLY A 83 -5.96 23.18 11.61
N LEU A 84 -5.27 23.72 12.62
CA LEU A 84 -4.66 22.92 13.70
C LEU A 84 -5.71 22.39 14.71
N LEU A 85 -6.81 23.12 14.90
CA LEU A 85 -7.81 22.92 15.96
C LEU A 85 -9.21 22.49 15.48
N GLY A 86 -9.46 22.41 14.16
CA GLY A 86 -10.76 21.96 13.65
C GLY A 86 -11.01 20.46 13.89
N PRO A 87 -12.26 20.02 14.16
CA PRO A 87 -12.57 18.60 14.25
C PRO A 87 -12.26 17.92 12.91
N LYS A 88 -11.53 16.80 12.95
CA LYS A 88 -11.23 16.01 11.76
C LYS A 88 -12.52 15.32 11.33
N LYS A 89 -12.98 15.59 10.11
CA LYS A 89 -14.14 14.91 9.51
C LYS A 89 -13.68 13.53 9.04
N GLU A 90 -14.05 12.49 9.77
CA GLU A 90 -13.65 11.11 9.47
C GLU A 90 -14.80 10.34 8.81
N LEU A 91 -14.47 9.31 8.02
CA LEU A 91 -15.47 8.42 7.43
C LEU A 91 -16.33 7.74 8.50
N TRP A 92 -15.74 7.39 9.64
CA TRP A 92 -16.47 6.80 10.76
C TRP A 92 -17.60 7.68 11.27
N ASP A 93 -17.40 9.01 11.30
CA ASP A 93 -18.42 9.93 11.80
C ASP A 93 -19.68 9.94 10.92
N ILE A 94 -19.49 9.72 9.62
CA ILE A 94 -20.57 9.58 8.64
C ILE A 94 -21.26 8.23 8.82
N LEU A 95 -20.50 7.13 8.90
CA LEU A 95 -21.07 5.78 8.99
C LEU A 95 -21.86 5.56 10.28
N GLN A 96 -21.34 6.01 11.42
CA GLN A 96 -22.08 5.88 12.69
C GLN A 96 -23.37 6.73 12.69
N SER A 97 -23.46 7.78 11.86
CA SER A 97 -24.67 8.60 11.77
C SER A 97 -25.87 7.88 11.17
N VAL A 98 -25.65 6.77 10.45
CA VAL A 98 -26.72 5.92 9.91
C VAL A 98 -27.68 5.47 11.00
N GLU A 99 -27.18 5.22 12.23
CA GLU A 99 -28.00 4.78 13.36
C GLU A 99 -29.09 5.79 13.76
N ARG A 100 -28.95 7.06 13.35
CA ARG A 100 -29.95 8.11 13.58
C ARG A 100 -31.15 8.00 12.64
N TYR A 101 -30.96 7.38 11.49
CA TYR A 101 -31.96 7.25 10.43
C TYR A 101 -32.51 5.82 10.33
N CYS A 102 -31.68 4.82 10.66
CA CYS A 102 -32.05 3.40 10.64
C CYS A 102 -31.67 2.73 11.96
N VAL A 103 -32.68 2.34 12.75
CA VAL A 103 -32.50 1.70 14.07
C VAL A 103 -31.74 0.38 13.96
N GLU A 104 -31.90 -0.36 12.86
CA GLU A 104 -31.20 -1.63 12.61
C GLU A 104 -29.66 -1.47 12.61
N ALA A 105 -29.16 -0.29 12.24
CA ALA A 105 -27.73 0.00 12.25
C ALA A 105 -27.16 0.21 13.67
N MET A 106 -28.01 0.41 14.70
CA MET A 106 -27.55 0.63 16.09
C MET A 106 -26.76 -0.56 16.64
N ASP A 107 -27.17 -1.79 16.29
CA ASP A 107 -26.53 -3.01 16.78
C ASP A 107 -25.08 -3.13 16.29
N ILE A 108 -24.86 -2.91 14.99
CA ILE A 108 -23.50 -2.95 14.41
C ILE A 108 -22.68 -1.73 14.82
N THR A 109 -23.31 -0.56 14.93
CA THR A 109 -22.62 0.68 15.33
C THR A 109 -22.11 0.56 16.76
N SER A 110 -22.93 0.04 17.68
CA SER A 110 -22.53 -0.23 19.05
C SER A 110 -21.47 -1.33 19.12
N SER A 111 -21.62 -2.41 18.35
CA SER A 111 -20.61 -3.49 18.26
C SER A 111 -19.24 -2.98 17.82
N VAL A 112 -19.19 -2.01 16.90
CA VAL A 112 -17.94 -1.37 16.44
C VAL A 112 -17.40 -0.38 17.45
N ARG A 113 -18.25 0.37 18.17
CA ARG A 113 -17.82 1.26 19.27
C ARG A 113 -17.12 0.47 20.39
N ASP A 114 -17.68 -0.68 20.74
CA ASP A 114 -17.20 -1.51 21.84
C ASP A 114 -16.07 -2.48 21.44
N LEU A 115 -15.59 -2.43 20.20
CA LEU A 115 -14.55 -3.32 19.69
C LEU A 115 -13.16 -2.88 20.21
N PRO A 116 -12.53 -3.63 21.14
CA PRO A 116 -11.30 -3.18 21.81
C PRO A 116 -10.04 -3.35 20.95
N THR A 117 -10.11 -4.19 19.91
CA THR A 117 -8.98 -4.48 19.02
C THR A 117 -8.75 -3.40 17.96
N VAL A 118 -9.76 -2.54 17.72
CA VAL A 118 -9.73 -1.50 16.69
C VAL A 118 -9.64 -0.11 17.34
N ARG A 119 -8.56 0.60 17.08
CA ARG A 119 -8.22 1.86 17.74
C ARG A 119 -8.46 3.08 16.86
N THR A 120 -8.40 2.95 15.53
CA THR A 120 -8.52 4.09 14.62
C THR A 120 -9.95 4.28 14.11
N HIS A 121 -10.30 5.52 13.76
CA HIS A 121 -11.59 5.82 13.11
C HIS A 121 -11.72 5.05 11.79
N MET A 122 -10.64 4.95 11.00
CA MET A 122 -10.65 4.18 9.76
C MET A 122 -10.86 2.68 9.99
N GLY A 123 -10.22 2.09 11.00
CA GLY A 123 -10.46 0.70 11.38
C GLY A 123 -11.91 0.47 11.80
N ARG A 124 -12.52 1.41 12.53
CA ARG A 124 -13.94 1.35 12.89
C ARG A 124 -14.84 1.41 11.66
N ALA A 125 -14.56 2.30 10.71
CA ALA A 125 -15.26 2.36 9.44
C ALA A 125 -15.18 1.01 8.70
N ARG A 126 -14.00 0.39 8.65
CA ARG A 126 -13.78 -0.92 8.00
C ARG A 126 -14.52 -2.06 8.69
N ALA A 127 -14.54 -2.08 10.01
CA ALA A 127 -15.31 -3.05 10.80
C ALA A 127 -16.80 -2.90 10.50
N TRP A 128 -17.30 -1.66 10.50
CA TRP A 128 -18.70 -1.36 10.24
C TRP A 128 -19.14 -1.78 8.84
N LEU A 129 -18.33 -1.51 7.81
CA LEU A 129 -18.62 -1.93 6.44
C LEU A 129 -18.69 -3.46 6.30
N ARG A 130 -17.80 -4.19 7.00
CA ARG A 130 -17.82 -5.67 7.04
C ARG A 130 -19.11 -6.18 7.69
N LEU A 131 -19.49 -5.60 8.84
CA LEU A 131 -20.72 -5.98 9.54
C LEU A 131 -21.98 -5.63 8.75
N ALA A 132 -22.03 -4.47 8.10
CA ALA A 132 -23.14 -4.08 7.24
C ALA A 132 -23.31 -5.02 6.03
N LEU A 133 -22.19 -5.48 5.45
CA LEU A 133 -22.21 -6.49 4.39
C LEU A 133 -22.73 -7.83 4.92
N MET A 134 -22.25 -8.29 6.08
CA MET A 134 -22.73 -9.54 6.72
C MET A 134 -24.22 -9.47 7.11
N GLN A 135 -24.72 -8.29 7.47
CA GLN A 135 -26.15 -8.05 7.71
C GLN A 135 -26.98 -7.98 6.43
N LYS A 136 -26.36 -7.95 5.24
CA LYS A 136 -27.02 -7.76 3.94
C LYS A 136 -27.80 -6.45 3.84
N LYS A 137 -27.30 -5.42 4.54
CA LYS A 137 -27.91 -4.08 4.64
C LYS A 137 -26.99 -2.96 4.16
N LEU A 138 -25.81 -3.29 3.63
CA LEU A 138 -24.82 -2.31 3.19
C LEU A 138 -25.38 -1.31 2.17
N ALA A 139 -26.11 -1.79 1.15
CA ALA A 139 -26.74 -0.93 0.15
C ALA A 139 -27.81 -0.03 0.77
N ASP A 140 -28.67 -0.60 1.63
CA ASP A 140 -29.75 0.13 2.31
C ASP A 140 -29.21 1.24 3.21
N TYR A 141 -28.16 0.96 3.97
CA TYR A 141 -27.55 1.98 4.83
C TYR A 141 -26.88 3.11 4.03
N LEU A 142 -26.23 2.80 2.90
CA LEU A 142 -25.68 3.84 2.03
C LEU A 142 -26.79 4.63 1.31
N GLN A 143 -27.89 3.97 0.93
CA GLN A 143 -29.06 4.62 0.36
C GLN A 143 -29.63 5.69 1.29
N VAL A 144 -29.76 5.38 2.59
CA VAL A 144 -30.20 6.33 3.61
C VAL A 144 -29.27 7.55 3.72
N LEU A 145 -27.96 7.36 3.61
CA LEU A 145 -27.02 8.49 3.60
C LEU A 145 -27.22 9.39 2.36
N ILE A 146 -27.52 8.80 1.20
CA ILE A 146 -27.74 9.54 -0.06
C ILE A 146 -29.05 10.32 -0.02
N GLU A 147 -30.09 9.79 0.62
CA GLU A 147 -31.37 10.47 0.84
C GLU A 147 -31.20 11.75 1.68
N HIS A 148 -30.21 11.78 2.56
CA HIS A 148 -29.85 12.94 3.38
C HIS A 148 -28.57 13.65 2.90
N ARG A 149 -28.19 13.52 1.63
CA ARG A 149 -26.92 14.05 1.12
C ARG A 149 -26.80 15.57 1.17
N ASP A 150 -27.88 16.29 0.90
CA ASP A 150 -27.88 17.76 0.78
C ASP A 150 -27.76 18.44 2.14
N ASP A 151 -28.23 17.78 3.21
CA ASP A 151 -28.19 18.31 4.57
C ASP A 151 -27.02 17.77 5.39
N SER A 152 -26.84 16.44 5.41
CA SER A 152 -25.85 15.78 6.28
C SER A 152 -24.50 15.60 5.61
N LEU A 153 -24.46 15.06 4.39
CA LEU A 153 -23.18 14.73 3.73
C LEU A 153 -22.46 15.97 3.21
N ALA A 154 -23.19 17.02 2.79
CA ALA A 154 -22.62 18.26 2.29
C ALA A 154 -21.65 18.94 3.28
N GLU A 155 -21.82 18.73 4.59
CA GLU A 155 -20.87 19.24 5.60
C GLU A 155 -19.51 18.52 5.52
N TYR A 156 -19.52 17.22 5.21
CA TYR A 156 -18.34 16.35 5.24
C TYR A 156 -17.59 16.28 3.91
N TYR A 157 -18.28 16.48 2.79
CA TYR A 157 -17.72 16.32 1.45
C TYR A 157 -17.56 17.64 0.70
N GLU A 158 -16.56 17.71 -0.18
CA GLU A 158 -16.41 18.75 -1.18
C GLU A 158 -17.47 18.59 -2.29
N PRO A 159 -17.89 19.67 -2.98
CA PRO A 159 -18.96 19.61 -3.98
C PRO A 159 -18.74 18.62 -5.13
N HIS A 160 -17.47 18.32 -5.46
CA HIS A 160 -17.10 17.37 -6.50
C HIS A 160 -17.01 15.92 -6.01
N ALA A 161 -17.36 15.64 -4.74
CA ALA A 161 -17.27 14.32 -4.15
C ALA A 161 -18.21 13.33 -4.81
N LEU A 162 -17.85 12.04 -4.76
CA LEU A 162 -18.66 10.98 -5.38
C LEU A 162 -19.97 10.80 -4.61
N MET A 163 -19.92 10.85 -3.28
CA MET A 163 -21.10 10.75 -2.41
C MET A 163 -22.14 11.85 -2.62
N LEU A 164 -21.77 12.96 -3.27
CA LEU A 164 -22.68 14.07 -3.59
C LEU A 164 -23.10 14.10 -5.06
N SER A 165 -22.69 13.11 -5.85
CA SER A 165 -22.94 13.09 -7.29
C SER A 165 -23.80 11.92 -7.74
N ASP A 166 -24.47 12.03 -8.89
CA ASP A 166 -25.42 11.02 -9.37
C ASP A 166 -24.79 9.63 -9.59
N GLU A 167 -23.48 9.57 -9.82
CA GLU A 167 -22.72 8.32 -9.92
C GLU A 167 -22.85 7.43 -8.68
N ILE A 168 -23.10 7.99 -7.48
CA ILE A 168 -23.29 7.19 -6.27
C ILE A 168 -24.54 6.31 -6.36
N ILE A 169 -25.58 6.76 -7.06
CA ILE A 169 -26.83 6.01 -7.25
C ILE A 169 -26.53 4.73 -8.02
N ILE A 170 -25.61 4.79 -9.00
CA ILE A 170 -25.16 3.63 -9.75
C ILE A 170 -24.41 2.66 -8.83
N ILE A 171 -23.52 3.16 -7.97
CA ILE A 171 -22.78 2.33 -7.01
C ILE A 171 -23.73 1.64 -6.05
N VAL A 172 -24.66 2.36 -5.42
CA VAL A 172 -25.63 1.74 -4.51
C VAL A 172 -26.48 0.70 -5.23
N GLY A 173 -26.94 0.97 -6.46
CA GLY A 173 -27.63 -0.02 -7.28
C GLY A 173 -26.82 -1.29 -7.54
N ILE A 174 -25.50 -1.18 -7.72
CA ILE A 174 -24.59 -2.34 -7.84
C ILE A 174 -24.49 -3.10 -6.52
N LEU A 175 -24.42 -2.38 -5.38
CA LEU A 175 -24.30 -2.98 -4.05
C LEU A 175 -25.51 -3.81 -3.64
N VAL A 176 -26.71 -3.49 -4.15
CA VAL A 176 -27.92 -4.31 -3.94
C VAL A 176 -27.70 -5.76 -4.40
N GLY A 177 -26.92 -5.96 -5.47
CA GLY A 177 -26.57 -7.29 -5.97
C GLY A 177 -25.82 -8.14 -4.94
N LEU A 178 -25.09 -7.53 -4.00
CA LEU A 178 -24.33 -8.24 -2.98
C LEU A 178 -25.19 -8.88 -1.88
N ASN A 179 -26.48 -8.56 -1.80
CA ASN A 179 -27.39 -9.14 -0.79
C ASN A 179 -27.52 -10.67 -0.92
N VAL A 180 -27.22 -11.23 -2.09
CA VAL A 180 -27.22 -12.69 -2.32
C VAL A 180 -25.97 -13.39 -1.78
N ILE A 181 -24.94 -12.64 -1.40
CA ILE A 181 -23.67 -13.19 -0.92
C ILE A 181 -23.76 -13.46 0.58
N ASP A 182 -23.32 -14.65 0.99
CA ASP A 182 -23.13 -14.99 2.40
C ASP A 182 -21.66 -14.79 2.79
N CYS A 183 -21.42 -13.96 3.81
CA CYS A 183 -20.08 -13.67 4.34
C CYS A 183 -19.99 -14.04 5.82
N ASN A 184 -18.83 -14.53 6.25
CA ASN A 184 -18.48 -14.71 7.66
C ASN A 184 -17.11 -14.12 7.93
N LEU A 185 -17.10 -12.83 8.31
CA LEU A 185 -15.90 -12.03 8.43
C LEU A 185 -15.52 -11.82 9.89
N CYS A 186 -14.28 -12.16 10.25
CA CYS A 186 -13.78 -12.03 11.61
C CYS A 186 -13.30 -10.60 11.91
N VAL A 187 -14.19 -9.74 12.41
CA VAL A 187 -13.81 -8.34 12.75
C VAL A 187 -12.96 -8.21 14.03
N LYS A 188 -12.94 -9.23 14.91
CA LYS A 188 -12.20 -9.19 16.18
C LYS A 188 -10.72 -9.53 16.04
N GLU A 189 -10.39 -10.44 15.12
CA GLU A 189 -9.05 -11.01 14.97
C GLU A 189 -8.27 -10.39 13.80
N GLU A 190 -8.96 -9.68 12.91
CA GLU A 190 -8.37 -8.99 11.77
C GLU A 190 -7.76 -7.63 12.19
N ASP A 191 -6.57 -7.31 11.67
CA ASP A 191 -5.97 -5.98 11.83
C ASP A 191 -6.62 -4.98 10.88
N LEU A 192 -7.67 -4.32 11.36
CA LEU A 192 -8.44 -3.34 10.59
C LEU A 192 -7.82 -1.94 10.62
N ASP A 193 -6.87 -1.66 11.51
CA ASP A 193 -6.22 -0.37 11.65
C ASP A 193 -5.08 -0.19 10.62
N SER A 194 -4.44 -1.28 10.22
CA SER A 194 -3.38 -1.28 9.20
C SER A 194 -3.88 -0.86 7.82
N GLN A 195 -3.00 -0.26 7.01
CA GLN A 195 -3.33 0.11 5.64
C GLN A 195 -3.69 -1.12 4.81
N GLN A 196 -4.83 -1.09 4.10
CA GLN A 196 -5.23 -2.19 3.22
C GLN A 196 -4.27 -2.30 2.02
N GLY A 197 -4.16 -3.51 1.46
CA GLY A 197 -3.30 -3.81 0.32
C GLY A 197 -3.69 -3.08 -0.97
N VAL A 198 -2.91 -3.30 -2.03
CA VAL A 198 -3.21 -2.79 -3.37
C VAL A 198 -4.14 -3.73 -4.14
N ILE A 199 -4.96 -3.18 -5.03
CA ILE A 199 -5.84 -3.98 -5.88
C ILE A 199 -5.01 -4.60 -7.02
N ASP A 200 -4.98 -5.92 -7.10
CA ASP A 200 -4.40 -6.63 -8.25
C ASP A 200 -5.40 -6.65 -9.42
N PHE A 201 -5.26 -5.68 -10.33
CA PHE A 201 -6.09 -5.60 -11.53
C PHE A 201 -5.89 -6.75 -12.52
N SER A 202 -4.81 -7.54 -12.40
CA SER A 202 -4.58 -8.69 -13.28
C SER A 202 -5.65 -9.77 -13.12
N LEU A 203 -6.33 -9.82 -11.97
CA LEU A 203 -7.47 -10.71 -11.75
C LEU A 203 -8.65 -10.38 -12.67
N TYR A 204 -8.83 -9.10 -12.98
CA TYR A 204 -10.00 -8.61 -13.70
C TYR A 204 -9.73 -8.30 -15.18
N LEU A 205 -8.48 -7.96 -15.53
CA LEU A 205 -8.08 -7.65 -16.89
C LEU A 205 -7.89 -8.90 -17.78
N ARG A 206 -7.97 -10.11 -17.20
CA ARG A 206 -7.77 -11.39 -17.91
C ARG A 206 -9.04 -12.01 -18.51
N SER A 207 -10.11 -11.25 -18.71
CA SER A 207 -11.38 -11.80 -19.17
C SER A 207 -12.00 -11.02 -20.35
N SER A 208 -11.41 -11.21 -21.53
CA SER A 208 -12.15 -11.18 -22.81
C SER A 208 -12.19 -12.55 -23.50
N SER A 209 -11.57 -13.59 -22.93
CA SER A 209 -11.41 -14.92 -23.54
C SER A 209 -12.12 -16.05 -22.77
N ARG A 210 -12.81 -15.75 -21.66
CA ARG A 210 -13.60 -16.74 -20.90
C ARG A 210 -15.09 -16.43 -20.97
N ASN A 211 -15.66 -16.51 -22.15
CA ASN A 211 -17.10 -16.70 -22.28
C ASN A 211 -17.36 -18.20 -22.56
N SER A 212 -18.13 -18.84 -21.67
CA SER A 212 -18.80 -20.15 -21.82
C SER A 212 -17.96 -21.45 -21.71
N PRO A 213 -18.32 -22.38 -20.80
CA PRO A 213 -17.94 -23.79 -20.89
C PRO A 213 -18.89 -24.65 -21.76
N ASP A 214 -19.90 -24.07 -22.42
CA ASP A 214 -20.98 -24.84 -23.08
C ASP A 214 -20.79 -25.08 -24.59
N GLU A 215 -19.65 -24.73 -25.20
CA GLU A 215 -19.43 -24.91 -26.65
C GLU A 215 -18.46 -26.04 -27.02
N GLU A 216 -18.16 -26.99 -26.13
CA GLU A 216 -17.25 -28.10 -26.49
C GLU A 216 -17.92 -29.22 -27.31
N ASN A 217 -19.20 -29.06 -27.70
CA ASN A 217 -19.93 -30.15 -28.37
C ASN A 217 -20.61 -29.81 -29.71
N ASN A 218 -20.39 -28.64 -30.30
CA ASN A 218 -20.91 -28.40 -31.66
C ASN A 218 -20.16 -27.31 -32.46
N SER A 219 -18.90 -27.57 -32.83
CA SER A 219 -18.28 -26.94 -34.00
C SER A 219 -17.06 -27.76 -34.47
N GLY A 220 -17.35 -28.87 -35.14
CA GLY A 220 -16.43 -29.36 -36.13
C GLY A 220 -16.44 -28.40 -37.33
N ILE A 221 -15.24 -28.04 -37.80
CA ILE A 221 -14.89 -27.46 -39.11
C ILE A 221 -14.46 -25.97 -39.06
N ALA A 222 -13.13 -25.82 -39.17
CA ALA A 222 -12.36 -24.75 -39.82
C ALA A 222 -12.21 -23.37 -39.13
N GLY A 223 -10.97 -23.11 -38.67
CA GLY A 223 -10.32 -21.78 -38.70
C GLY A 223 -10.44 -20.92 -37.45
N GLY A 224 -9.56 -21.11 -36.45
CA GLY A 224 -9.61 -20.31 -35.21
C GLY A 224 -8.32 -20.24 -34.38
N VAL A 225 -7.14 -20.28 -35.02
CA VAL A 225 -5.86 -20.08 -34.31
C VAL A 225 -5.37 -18.62 -34.42
N ASP A 226 -5.90 -17.85 -35.38
CA ASP A 226 -5.52 -16.45 -35.61
C ASP A 226 -6.17 -15.49 -34.60
N ASP A 227 -7.47 -15.64 -34.33
CA ASP A 227 -8.27 -14.67 -33.55
C ASP A 227 -7.76 -14.44 -32.11
N SER A 228 -7.21 -15.48 -31.48
CA SER A 228 -6.58 -15.38 -30.16
C SER A 228 -5.24 -14.64 -30.19
N ALA A 229 -4.49 -14.73 -31.29
CA ALA A 229 -3.21 -14.04 -31.46
C ALA A 229 -3.42 -12.58 -31.86
N THR A 230 -4.42 -12.29 -32.70
CA THR A 230 -4.82 -10.93 -33.07
C THR A 230 -5.43 -10.16 -31.89
N GLY A 231 -6.26 -10.79 -31.05
CA GLY A 231 -6.76 -10.16 -29.81
C GLY A 231 -5.65 -9.87 -28.78
N ALA A 232 -4.70 -10.79 -28.62
CA ALA A 232 -3.52 -10.56 -27.78
C ALA A 232 -2.62 -9.44 -28.33
N MET A 233 -2.45 -9.36 -29.66
CA MET A 233 -1.70 -8.31 -30.33
C MET A 233 -2.36 -6.94 -30.15
N THR A 234 -3.70 -6.85 -30.29
CA THR A 234 -4.44 -5.61 -30.06
C THR A 234 -4.30 -5.13 -28.61
N ALA A 235 -4.40 -6.03 -27.62
CA ALA A 235 -4.20 -5.66 -26.22
C ALA A 235 -2.77 -5.17 -25.92
N VAL A 236 -1.75 -5.77 -26.55
CA VAL A 236 -0.35 -5.33 -26.44
C VAL A 236 -0.14 -3.97 -27.10
N LEU A 237 -0.81 -3.70 -28.22
CA LEU A 237 -0.76 -2.41 -28.90
C LEU A 237 -1.46 -1.30 -28.10
N ASP A 238 -2.61 -1.59 -27.49
CA ASP A 238 -3.29 -0.64 -26.59
C ASP A 238 -2.45 -0.34 -25.33
N GLN A 239 -1.82 -1.38 -24.76
CA GLN A 239 -0.92 -1.22 -23.63
C GLN A 239 0.32 -0.39 -24.00
N LYS A 240 0.89 -0.63 -25.20
CA LYS A 240 1.99 0.17 -25.73
C LYS A 240 1.57 1.63 -25.89
N ASN A 241 0.43 1.88 -26.51
CA ASN A 241 -0.09 3.23 -26.75
C ASN A 241 -0.35 3.98 -25.43
N TYR A 242 -0.89 3.29 -24.42
CA TYR A 242 -1.06 3.84 -23.08
C TYR A 242 0.28 4.23 -22.43
N ILE A 243 1.30 3.38 -22.54
CA ILE A 243 2.64 3.67 -22.00
C ILE A 243 3.30 4.83 -22.76
N GLU A 244 3.12 4.91 -24.07
CA GLU A 244 3.63 6.01 -24.90
C GLU A 244 2.98 7.35 -24.52
N GLU A 245 1.66 7.37 -24.34
CA GLU A 245 0.95 8.58 -23.91
C GLU A 245 1.32 8.97 -22.47
N LEU A 246 1.47 7.99 -21.57
CA LEU A 246 1.95 8.25 -20.20
C LEU A 246 3.36 8.84 -20.21
N ASN A 247 4.27 8.29 -21.01
CA ASN A 247 5.62 8.84 -21.16
C ASN A 247 5.59 10.25 -21.75
N ARG A 248 4.70 10.53 -22.71
CA ARG A 248 4.52 11.87 -23.28
C ARG A 248 4.04 12.86 -22.21
N HIS A 249 3.05 12.49 -21.40
CA HIS A 249 2.56 13.30 -20.29
C HIS A 249 3.62 13.53 -19.21
N LEU A 250 4.39 12.49 -18.87
CA LEU A 250 5.46 12.58 -17.88
C LEU A 250 6.57 13.52 -18.38
N ASN A 251 6.99 13.39 -19.64
CA ASN A 251 7.95 14.28 -20.27
C ASN A 251 7.46 15.74 -20.31
N ALA A 252 6.18 15.97 -20.62
CA ALA A 252 5.59 17.30 -20.57
C ALA A 252 5.58 17.89 -19.14
N THR A 253 5.32 17.05 -18.13
CA THR A 253 5.34 17.45 -16.72
C THR A 253 6.76 17.78 -16.25
N VAL A 254 7.75 16.97 -16.64
CA VAL A 254 9.16 17.21 -16.37
C VAL A 254 9.62 18.53 -16.98
N ALA A 255 9.27 18.79 -18.25
CA ALA A 255 9.59 20.05 -18.92
C ALA A 255 8.95 21.27 -18.23
N ASN A 256 7.70 21.15 -17.79
CA ASN A 256 7.00 22.22 -17.07
C ASN A 256 7.64 22.48 -15.70
N LEU A 257 7.94 21.41 -14.94
CA LEU A 257 8.63 21.51 -13.65
C LEU A 257 10.03 22.10 -13.80
N GLN A 258 10.78 21.71 -14.84
CA GLN A 258 12.08 22.31 -15.17
C GLN A 258 11.94 23.81 -15.44
N GLY A 259 10.99 24.22 -16.28
CA GLY A 259 10.74 25.66 -16.52
C GLY A 259 10.35 26.42 -15.26
N LYS A 260 9.59 25.79 -14.35
CA LYS A 260 9.22 26.40 -13.06
C LYS A 260 10.43 26.51 -12.11
N VAL A 261 11.30 25.51 -12.10
CA VAL A 261 12.56 25.53 -11.34
C VAL A 261 13.48 26.63 -11.87
N GLU A 262 13.62 26.76 -13.20
CA GLU A 262 14.39 27.83 -13.82
C GLU A 262 13.82 29.21 -13.47
N SER A 263 12.52 29.42 -13.62
CA SER A 263 11.85 30.67 -13.27
C SER A 263 12.03 31.04 -11.80
N LEU A 264 11.87 30.08 -10.89
CA LEU A 264 12.11 30.30 -9.45
C LEU A 264 13.58 30.60 -9.17
N THR A 265 14.50 29.94 -9.87
CA THR A 265 15.95 30.18 -9.73
C THR A 265 16.30 31.60 -10.17
N THR A 266 15.78 32.05 -11.31
CA THR A 266 15.96 33.43 -11.80
C THR A 266 15.37 34.44 -10.81
N THR A 267 14.16 34.20 -10.32
CA THR A 267 13.49 35.10 -9.35
C THR A 267 14.29 35.19 -8.05
N ASN A 268 14.83 34.06 -7.57
CA ASN A 268 15.66 34.02 -6.36
C ASN A 268 16.99 34.76 -6.55
N ALA A 269 17.59 34.69 -7.76
CA ALA A 269 18.78 35.47 -8.09
C ALA A 269 18.49 36.98 -8.08
N LEU A 270 17.39 37.43 -8.71
CA LEU A 270 16.97 38.83 -8.70
C LEU A 270 16.69 39.35 -7.28
N MET A 271 15.97 38.57 -6.47
CA MET A 271 15.69 38.95 -5.08
C MET A 271 16.97 39.08 -4.23
N LYS A 272 18.00 38.26 -4.49
CA LYS A 272 19.30 38.39 -3.82
C LYS A 272 20.03 39.68 -4.22
N GLU A 273 19.92 40.07 -5.49
CA GLU A 273 20.48 41.31 -6.00
C GLU A 273 19.77 42.53 -5.40
N ASP A 274 18.43 42.54 -5.41
CA ASP A 274 17.62 43.60 -4.78
C ASP A 274 17.94 43.73 -3.28
N LEU A 275 18.09 42.62 -2.58
CA LEU A 275 18.48 42.61 -1.17
C LEU A 275 19.87 43.23 -0.98
N ALA A 276 20.83 42.95 -1.86
CA ALA A 276 22.15 43.55 -1.81
C ALA A 276 22.11 45.07 -2.06
N ILE A 277 21.31 45.53 -3.03
CA ILE A 277 21.11 46.96 -3.32
C ILE A 277 20.48 47.67 -2.11
N ALA A 278 19.45 47.08 -1.51
CA ALA A 278 18.81 47.62 -0.31
C ALA A 278 19.77 47.70 0.88
N ARG A 279 20.61 46.67 1.09
CA ARG A 279 21.65 46.68 2.12
C ARG A 279 22.68 47.79 1.91
N ASN A 280 23.14 47.99 0.68
CA ASN A 280 24.10 49.06 0.36
C ASN A 280 23.48 50.45 0.60
N SER A 281 22.21 50.63 0.22
CA SER A 281 21.47 51.87 0.47
C SER A 281 21.29 52.14 1.96
N LEU A 282 20.97 51.10 2.76
CA LEU A 282 20.87 51.20 4.21
C LEU A 282 22.22 51.61 4.84
N MET A 283 23.33 51.01 4.40
CA MET A 283 24.67 51.38 4.89
C MET A 283 25.01 52.84 4.56
N ALA A 284 24.71 53.29 3.35
CA ALA A 284 24.95 54.68 2.93
C ALA A 284 24.15 55.66 3.80
N LEU A 285 22.86 55.40 4.01
CA LEU A 285 22.00 56.21 4.88
C LEU A 285 22.46 56.19 6.34
N GLN A 286 22.92 55.04 6.85
CA GLN A 286 23.48 54.95 8.21
C GLN A 286 24.77 55.77 8.35
N ALA A 287 25.64 55.76 7.33
CA ALA A 287 26.86 56.56 7.33
C ALA A 287 26.56 58.07 7.29
N GLU A 288 25.58 58.49 6.48
CA GLU A 288 25.11 59.87 6.42
C GLU A 288 24.48 60.32 7.75
N ASN A 289 23.61 59.50 8.35
CA ASN A 289 23.01 59.79 9.65
C ASN A 289 24.06 59.92 10.76
N ALA A 290 25.10 59.07 10.75
CA ALA A 290 26.23 59.15 11.66
C ALA A 290 27.12 60.38 11.40
N ALA A 291 27.24 60.84 10.16
CA ALA A 291 27.95 62.07 9.81
C ALA A 291 27.17 63.31 10.28
N LEU A 292 25.86 63.35 10.08
CA LEU A 292 24.97 64.41 10.55
C LEU A 292 24.96 64.49 12.09
N ARG A 293 24.94 63.36 12.80
CA ARG A 293 25.10 63.33 14.26
C ARG A 293 26.45 63.89 14.71
N ARG A 294 27.55 63.58 14.01
CA ARG A 294 28.88 64.14 14.30
C ARG A 294 28.98 65.64 14.00
N ALA A 295 28.33 66.11 12.92
CA ALA A 295 28.24 67.53 12.58
C ALA A 295 27.43 68.30 13.64
N SER A 296 26.37 67.71 14.19
CA SER A 296 25.57 68.31 15.26
C SER A 296 26.28 68.40 16.62
N GLN A 297 27.42 67.71 16.80
CA GLN A 297 28.23 67.75 18.02
C GLN A 297 29.36 68.81 18.00
N HIS A 298 29.57 69.53 16.88
CA HIS A 298 30.66 70.52 16.72
C HIS A 298 30.19 71.98 16.63
N GLY A 299 29.01 72.33 17.17
CA GLY A 299 28.59 73.72 17.34
C GLY A 299 29.01 74.28 18.71
N HIS A 300 29.97 75.21 18.74
CA HIS A 300 30.31 76.00 19.93
C HIS A 300 29.18 76.99 20.31
N PRO A 301 29.05 77.35 21.60
CA PRO A 301 27.96 78.17 22.12
C PRO A 301 28.20 79.66 21.83
N ILE A 302 27.14 80.35 21.37
CA ILE A 302 27.10 81.81 21.33
C ILE A 302 25.98 82.24 22.27
N GLU A 303 26.36 82.77 23.44
CA GLU A 303 25.52 83.69 24.19
C GLU A 303 25.65 85.06 23.53
N ASP A 304 24.57 85.67 23.06
CA ASP A 304 24.20 87.01 23.56
C ASP A 304 22.73 87.34 23.26
N LYS A 305 22.19 88.15 24.16
CA LYS A 305 20.79 88.50 24.34
C LYS A 305 20.24 89.30 23.16
N THR A 306 19.01 88.97 22.75
CA THR A 306 18.07 90.01 22.32
C THR A 306 16.64 89.59 22.63
N ASN A 307 15.99 90.41 23.45
CA ASN A 307 14.56 90.42 23.71
C ASN A 307 13.77 90.39 22.40
N VAL A 308 12.96 89.37 22.17
CA VAL A 308 11.64 89.52 21.55
C VAL A 308 10.69 88.56 22.27
N LEU A 309 10.14 89.07 23.37
CA LEU A 309 8.81 88.67 23.80
C LEU A 309 7.83 89.07 22.69
N ASP A 310 6.85 88.21 22.46
CA ASP A 310 5.56 88.51 21.83
C ASP A 310 5.45 88.31 20.30
N ARG A 311 5.29 87.04 19.92
CA ARG A 311 4.19 86.53 19.06
C ARG A 311 4.34 85.03 18.89
N PHE A 312 3.52 84.25 19.60
CA PHE A 312 3.27 82.87 19.23
C PHE A 312 2.61 82.89 17.84
N ASP A 313 3.35 82.49 16.81
CA ASP A 313 2.74 82.17 15.53
C ASP A 313 1.99 80.85 15.69
N PRO A 314 0.65 80.82 15.56
CA PRO A 314 -0.15 79.59 15.72
C PRO A 314 0.30 78.48 14.76
N GLU A 315 0.88 78.86 13.63
CA GLU A 315 1.42 77.96 12.60
C GLU A 315 2.67 77.18 13.07
N MET A 316 3.52 77.78 13.91
CA MET A 316 4.70 77.11 14.50
C MET A 316 4.29 76.12 15.60
N ALA A 317 3.21 76.42 16.34
CA ALA A 317 2.68 75.51 17.35
C ALA A 317 1.97 74.30 16.73
N GLU A 318 1.25 74.53 15.63
CA GLU A 318 0.57 73.48 14.85
C GLU A 318 1.57 72.53 14.18
N THR A 319 2.59 73.07 13.50
CA THR A 319 3.67 72.25 12.90
C THR A 319 4.43 71.41 13.94
N LEU A 320 4.69 71.95 15.13
CA LEU A 320 5.30 71.21 16.24
C LEU A 320 4.38 70.10 16.77
N ALA A 321 3.07 70.32 16.79
CA ALA A 321 2.09 69.31 17.20
C ALA A 321 1.95 68.18 16.17
N GLU A 322 1.94 68.52 14.88
CA GLU A 322 1.95 67.55 13.77
C GLU A 322 3.22 66.70 13.77
N GLU A 323 4.38 67.31 14.02
CA GLU A 323 5.66 66.58 14.07
C GLU A 323 5.72 65.63 15.26
N ARG A 324 5.16 66.01 16.43
CA ARG A 324 5.00 65.11 17.58
C ARG A 324 4.07 63.95 17.28
N LYS A 325 2.98 64.19 16.54
CA LYS A 325 2.04 63.15 16.13
C LYS A 325 2.70 62.15 15.16
N LYS A 326 3.42 62.64 14.15
CA LYS A 326 4.20 61.79 13.22
C LYS A 326 5.25 60.97 13.97
N ARG A 327 5.95 61.55 14.94
CA ARG A 327 6.89 60.80 15.81
C ARG A 327 6.21 59.67 16.57
N GLN A 328 5.04 59.93 17.17
CA GLN A 328 4.28 58.89 17.87
C GLN A 328 3.77 57.78 16.94
N GLU A 329 3.38 58.13 15.72
CA GLU A 329 2.97 57.15 14.71
C GLU A 329 4.14 56.26 14.27
N ILE A 330 5.31 56.85 14.03
CA ILE A 330 6.55 56.12 13.71
C ILE A 330 6.98 55.21 14.86
N GLU A 331 6.87 55.68 16.11
CA GLU A 331 7.22 54.89 17.30
C GLU A 331 6.30 53.67 17.46
N LYS A 332 4.99 53.83 17.20
CA LYS A 332 4.04 52.70 17.19
C LYS A 332 4.32 51.70 16.07
N GLU A 333 4.65 52.18 14.87
CA GLU A 333 5.00 51.31 13.74
C GLU A 333 6.29 50.55 14.03
N LEU A 334 7.28 51.19 14.67
CA LEU A 334 8.51 50.55 15.09
C LEU A 334 8.26 49.43 16.12
N ASP A 335 7.41 49.68 17.12
CA ASP A 335 7.03 48.66 18.11
C ASP A 335 6.33 47.46 17.45
N LEU A 336 5.43 47.73 16.50
CA LEU A 336 4.76 46.67 15.73
C LEU A 336 5.78 45.85 14.92
N GLN A 337 6.73 46.52 14.27
CA GLN A 337 7.78 45.85 13.49
C GLN A 337 8.70 45.00 14.37
N VAL A 338 9.03 45.46 15.58
CA VAL A 338 9.80 44.69 16.57
C VAL A 338 9.02 43.45 17.01
N SER A 339 7.72 43.57 17.27
CA SER A 339 6.85 42.45 17.63
C SER A 339 6.77 41.41 16.51
N LEU A 340 6.53 41.85 15.27
CA LEU A 340 6.45 40.96 14.11
C LEU A 340 7.78 40.25 13.87
N LYS A 341 8.91 40.95 14.02
CA LYS A 341 10.23 40.35 13.91
C LYS A 341 10.43 39.25 14.95
N ALA A 342 10.07 39.49 16.22
CA ALA A 342 10.16 38.48 17.27
C ALA A 342 9.30 37.24 16.99
N GLU A 343 8.09 37.43 16.45
CA GLU A 343 7.20 36.34 16.05
C GLU A 343 7.80 35.53 14.88
N THR A 344 8.33 36.20 13.85
CA THR A 344 8.99 35.51 12.73
C THR A 344 10.25 34.75 13.15
N GLU A 345 11.04 35.29 14.08
CA GLU A 345 12.20 34.59 14.64
C GLU A 345 11.79 33.34 15.44
N MET A 346 10.68 33.41 16.17
CA MET A 346 10.13 32.25 16.88
C MET A 346 9.63 31.18 15.91
N ALA A 347 8.90 31.57 14.87
CA ALA A 347 8.43 30.67 13.83
C ALA A 347 9.59 29.98 13.09
N MET A 348 10.65 30.73 12.78
CA MET A 348 11.86 30.19 12.14
C MET A 348 12.56 29.16 13.02
N LYS A 349 12.72 29.42 14.33
CA LYS A 349 13.31 28.44 15.26
C LYS A 349 12.50 27.16 15.40
N LEU A 350 11.17 27.26 15.39
CA LEU A 350 10.29 26.09 15.41
C LEU A 350 10.41 25.27 14.11
N LEU A 351 10.50 25.95 12.97
CA LEU A 351 10.72 25.29 11.68
C LEU A 351 12.09 24.62 11.61
N GLU A 352 13.14 25.28 12.08
CA GLU A 352 14.48 24.70 12.18
C GLU A 352 14.45 23.44 13.05
N LYS A 353 13.79 23.48 14.20
CA LYS A 353 13.64 22.31 15.07
C LYS A 353 12.92 21.15 14.37
N ASP A 354 11.80 21.40 13.69
CA ASP A 354 11.06 20.39 12.92
C ASP A 354 11.90 19.78 11.78
N ILE A 355 12.71 20.60 11.11
CA ILE A 355 13.65 20.12 10.08
C ILE A 355 14.70 19.17 10.71
N HIS A 356 15.28 19.53 11.85
CA HIS A 356 16.27 18.66 12.51
C HIS A 356 15.64 17.34 12.98
N GLU A 357 14.44 17.36 13.58
CA GLU A 357 13.72 16.16 14.00
C GLU A 357 13.38 15.24 12.81
N LYS A 358 12.98 15.82 11.67
CA LYS A 358 12.76 15.07 10.43
C LYS A 358 14.06 14.51 9.86
N GLN A 359 15.15 15.26 9.92
CA GLN A 359 16.47 14.82 9.50
C GLN A 359 16.92 13.59 10.31
N ASP A 360 16.75 13.62 11.63
CA ASP A 360 17.08 12.51 12.54
C ASP A 360 16.22 11.28 12.24
N THR A 361 14.94 11.48 11.97
CA THR A 361 14.03 10.40 11.55
C THR A 361 14.49 9.76 10.25
N ILE A 362 14.90 10.56 9.25
CA ILE A 362 15.44 10.04 7.99
C ILE A 362 16.72 9.23 8.21
N VAL A 363 17.62 9.68 9.08
CA VAL A 363 18.85 8.95 9.41
C VAL A 363 18.52 7.60 10.06
N SER A 364 17.57 7.58 10.99
CA SER A 364 17.10 6.36 11.64
C SER A 364 16.51 5.36 10.64
N LEU A 365 15.63 5.84 9.73
CA LEU A 365 15.03 5.00 8.68
C LEU A 365 16.08 4.45 7.71
N ARG A 366 17.08 5.26 7.32
CA ARG A 366 18.19 4.79 6.47
C ARG A 366 18.99 3.67 7.15
N ARG A 367 19.22 3.78 8.46
CA ARG A 367 19.88 2.72 9.23
C ARG A 367 19.05 1.44 9.28
N GLN A 368 17.75 1.55 9.56
CA GLN A 368 16.84 0.39 9.55
C GLN A 368 16.80 -0.30 8.19
N LEU A 369 16.85 0.46 7.10
CA LEU A 369 16.90 -0.09 5.74
C LEU A 369 18.18 -0.91 5.51
N GLU A 370 19.33 -0.44 5.99
CA GLU A 370 20.59 -1.19 5.88
C GLU A 370 20.56 -2.46 6.75
N ASP A 371 19.98 -2.39 7.95
CA ASP A 371 19.79 -3.56 8.82
C ASP A 371 18.91 -4.62 8.14
N ILE A 372 17.78 -4.23 7.53
CA ILE A 372 16.89 -5.13 6.78
C ILE A 372 17.64 -5.75 5.59
N LYS A 373 18.43 -4.96 4.88
CA LYS A 373 19.23 -5.44 3.75
C LYS A 373 20.27 -6.47 4.20
N SER A 374 20.93 -6.25 5.33
CA SER A 374 21.85 -7.23 5.93
C SER A 374 21.12 -8.51 6.31
N ILE A 375 19.96 -8.42 6.95
CA ILE A 375 19.13 -9.57 7.32
C ILE A 375 18.72 -10.37 6.07
N ASN A 376 18.29 -9.68 5.01
CA ASN A 376 17.91 -10.33 3.76
C ASN A 376 19.09 -11.09 3.13
N LEU A 377 20.28 -10.49 3.09
CA LEU A 377 21.48 -11.16 2.57
C LEU A 377 21.85 -12.41 3.39
N ASP A 378 21.79 -12.33 4.72
CA ASP A 378 22.05 -13.47 5.60
C ASP A 378 20.99 -14.57 5.44
N MET A 379 19.72 -14.20 5.27
CA MET A 379 18.65 -15.15 5.01
C MET A 379 18.83 -15.86 3.66
N TYR A 380 19.22 -15.14 2.60
CA TYR A 380 19.54 -15.76 1.32
C TYR A 380 20.71 -16.72 1.41
N ARG A 381 21.76 -16.39 2.18
CA ARG A 381 22.89 -17.29 2.43
C ARG A 381 22.43 -18.58 3.13
N LYS A 382 21.66 -18.45 4.21
CA LYS A 382 21.10 -19.61 4.93
C LYS A 382 20.19 -20.47 4.07
N LEU A 383 19.40 -19.85 3.19
CA LEU A 383 18.53 -20.57 2.26
C LEU A 383 19.36 -21.39 1.26
N GLN A 384 20.43 -20.82 0.70
CA GLN A 384 21.36 -21.53 -0.18
C GLN A 384 22.06 -22.70 0.54
N GLU A 385 22.47 -22.51 1.79
CA GLU A 385 23.03 -23.58 2.62
C GLU A 385 22.02 -24.72 2.83
N CYS A 386 20.76 -24.40 3.15
CA CYS A 386 19.70 -25.40 3.30
C CYS A 386 19.41 -26.15 1.99
N GLU A 387 19.42 -25.45 0.85
CA GLU A 387 19.22 -26.07 -0.47
C GLU A 387 20.38 -27.01 -0.82
N ALA A 388 21.62 -26.63 -0.52
CA ALA A 388 22.78 -27.48 -0.68
C ALA A 388 22.70 -28.74 0.21
N GLU A 389 22.27 -28.60 1.46
CA GLU A 389 22.09 -29.74 2.36
C GLU A 389 20.95 -30.67 1.88
N LEU A 390 19.83 -30.09 1.43
CA LEU A 390 18.69 -30.84 0.94
C LEU A 390 19.03 -31.64 -0.34
N THR A 391 19.76 -31.03 -1.27
CA THR A 391 20.23 -31.72 -2.48
C THR A 391 21.17 -32.88 -2.12
N GLN A 392 22.11 -32.67 -1.20
CA GLN A 392 23.00 -33.73 -0.71
C GLN A 392 22.23 -34.89 -0.06
N LYS A 393 21.22 -34.59 0.78
CA LYS A 393 20.35 -35.61 1.39
C LYS A 393 19.51 -36.33 0.35
N GLY A 394 18.98 -35.62 -0.64
CA GLY A 394 18.24 -36.20 -1.77
C GLY A 394 19.07 -37.21 -2.56
N GLU A 395 20.33 -36.89 -2.85
CA GLU A 395 21.26 -37.85 -3.48
C GLU A 395 21.52 -39.08 -2.61
N MET A 396 21.67 -38.89 -1.29
CA MET A 396 21.87 -40.00 -0.36
C MET A 396 20.67 -40.95 -0.34
N VAL A 397 19.45 -40.40 -0.31
CA VAL A 397 18.20 -41.18 -0.40
C VAL A 397 18.15 -41.96 -1.71
N SER A 398 18.48 -41.32 -2.83
CA SER A 398 18.55 -42.00 -4.14
C SER A 398 19.52 -43.18 -4.13
N ARG A 399 20.73 -43.00 -3.57
CA ARG A 399 21.72 -44.08 -3.41
C ARG A 399 21.20 -45.22 -2.53
N LEU A 400 20.53 -44.90 -1.41
CA LEU A 400 19.93 -45.90 -0.54
C LEU A 400 18.79 -46.67 -1.23
N GLN A 401 17.99 -45.98 -2.03
CA GLN A 401 16.89 -46.59 -2.78
C GLN A 401 17.39 -47.56 -3.87
N ILE A 402 18.50 -47.22 -4.54
CA ILE A 402 19.18 -48.14 -5.47
C ILE A 402 19.69 -49.39 -4.73
N LYS A 403 20.32 -49.22 -3.55
CA LYS A 403 20.76 -50.37 -2.74
C LYS A 403 19.60 -51.23 -2.25
N ALA A 404 18.52 -50.62 -1.75
CA ALA A 404 17.33 -51.32 -1.27
C ALA A 404 16.66 -52.14 -2.39
N SER A 405 16.55 -51.57 -3.59
CA SER A 405 16.00 -52.28 -4.77
C SER A 405 16.94 -53.38 -5.28
N GLN A 406 18.26 -53.23 -5.15
CA GLN A 406 19.20 -54.32 -5.42
C GLN A 406 19.05 -55.47 -4.41
N ILE A 407 18.93 -55.17 -3.11
CA ILE A 407 18.69 -56.17 -2.07
C ILE A 407 17.35 -56.87 -2.31
N GLY A 408 16.29 -56.12 -2.64
CA GLY A 408 14.98 -56.70 -2.97
C GLY A 408 15.03 -57.69 -4.14
N ARG A 409 15.81 -57.40 -5.19
CA ARG A 409 16.05 -58.35 -6.29
C ARG A 409 16.79 -59.60 -5.84
N ILE A 410 17.80 -59.46 -4.97
CA ILE A 410 18.54 -60.61 -4.44
C ILE A 410 17.62 -61.50 -3.60
N LEU A 411 16.81 -60.91 -2.71
CA LEU A 411 15.85 -61.64 -1.88
C LEU A 411 14.84 -62.40 -2.74
N SER A 412 14.24 -61.76 -3.75
CA SER A 412 13.29 -62.41 -4.66
C SER A 412 13.92 -63.58 -5.43
N ASN A 413 15.19 -63.45 -5.86
CA ASN A 413 15.91 -64.55 -6.51
C ASN A 413 16.21 -65.72 -5.55
N LEU A 414 16.51 -65.43 -4.29
CA LEU A 414 16.73 -66.45 -3.26
C LEU A 414 15.43 -67.16 -2.89
N GLU A 415 14.32 -66.43 -2.75
CA GLU A 415 12.98 -67.00 -2.54
C GLU A 415 12.58 -67.93 -3.69
N LYS A 416 12.84 -67.52 -4.94
CA LYS A 416 12.54 -68.36 -6.11
C LYS A 416 13.37 -69.64 -6.11
N LYS A 417 14.67 -69.57 -5.81
CA LYS A 417 15.54 -70.75 -5.68
C LYS A 417 15.14 -71.64 -4.49
N GLY A 418 14.72 -71.06 -3.38
CA GLY A 418 14.21 -71.78 -2.22
C GLY A 418 12.90 -72.51 -2.51
N ALA A 419 12.00 -71.88 -3.27
CA ALA A 419 10.76 -72.49 -3.72
C ALA A 419 11.01 -73.64 -4.72
N GLU A 420 11.92 -73.46 -5.68
CA GLU A 420 12.32 -74.50 -6.64
C GLU A 420 12.98 -75.71 -5.92
N SER A 421 13.78 -75.47 -4.87
CA SER A 421 14.38 -76.51 -4.02
C SER A 421 13.36 -77.27 -3.14
N MET A 422 12.30 -76.60 -2.67
CA MET A 422 11.22 -77.24 -1.90
C MET A 422 10.31 -78.10 -2.79
N THR A 423 10.07 -77.69 -4.04
CA THR A 423 9.25 -78.48 -4.97
C THR A 423 9.93 -79.78 -5.43
N ASP A 424 11.27 -79.80 -5.57
CA ASP A 424 12.00 -81.03 -5.90
C ASP A 424 12.03 -82.04 -4.74
N SER A 425 12.00 -81.55 -3.49
CA SER A 425 11.97 -82.43 -2.30
C SER A 425 10.58 -83.02 -2.02
N GLN A 426 9.50 -82.38 -2.46
CA GLN A 426 8.13 -82.86 -2.25
C GLN A 426 7.61 -83.79 -3.36
N ILE A 427 8.21 -83.80 -4.55
CA ILE A 427 7.83 -84.72 -5.63
C ILE A 427 8.34 -86.17 -5.38
N SER A 428 9.36 -86.37 -4.54
CA SER A 428 9.84 -87.72 -4.19
C SER A 428 9.15 -88.37 -2.99
N ALA A 429 8.24 -87.68 -2.27
CA ALA A 429 7.68 -88.20 -1.01
C ALA A 429 6.15 -88.48 -1.04
N ILE A 430 5.46 -88.30 -2.17
CA ILE A 430 3.99 -88.47 -2.26
C ILE A 430 3.62 -89.57 -3.26
N SER A 431 4.26 -90.73 -3.11
CA SER A 431 3.83 -91.97 -3.77
C SER A 431 4.00 -93.15 -2.85
N SER A 432 3.52 -93.06 -1.61
CA SER A 432 3.20 -94.25 -0.81
C SER A 432 2.20 -93.91 0.29
N LEU A 433 1.22 -94.80 0.46
CA LEU A 433 0.47 -95.06 1.69
C LEU A 433 -0.80 -94.24 1.94
N SER A 434 -1.84 -94.64 1.19
CA SER A 434 -3.20 -94.81 1.70
C SER A 434 -3.26 -95.82 2.86
N GLY A 435 -3.98 -95.55 3.94
CA GLY A 435 -4.38 -96.60 4.90
C GLY A 435 -4.86 -96.16 6.28
N SER A 436 -6.18 -95.95 6.40
CA SER A 436 -7.08 -96.44 7.47
C SER A 436 -6.77 -96.22 8.97
N GLY A 437 -7.72 -95.58 9.68
CA GLY A 437 -8.44 -96.25 10.77
C GLY A 437 -8.17 -95.84 12.24
N GLY A 438 -9.06 -94.98 12.77
CA GLY A 438 -9.84 -95.18 14.02
C GLY A 438 -9.22 -95.42 15.41
N GLY A 439 -9.50 -94.51 16.35
CA GLY A 439 -10.23 -94.83 17.60
C GLY A 439 -9.53 -94.75 18.98
N GLY A 440 -9.96 -93.79 19.82
CA GLY A 440 -9.95 -93.77 21.31
C GLY A 440 -8.62 -93.34 21.97
N GLY A 441 -8.51 -92.53 23.03
CA GLY A 441 -9.35 -91.90 24.07
C GLY A 441 -8.38 -91.72 25.27
N LEU A 442 -8.13 -90.56 25.87
CA LEU A 442 -8.83 -89.84 26.95
C LEU A 442 -7.73 -89.08 27.74
N GLY A 443 -7.99 -87.86 28.24
CA GLY A 443 -7.02 -87.17 29.12
C GLY A 443 -7.31 -85.69 29.36
N SER A 444 -8.27 -85.42 30.24
CA SER A 444 -8.80 -84.12 30.68
C SER A 444 -7.78 -83.11 31.23
N GLY A 445 -8.01 -81.82 30.94
CA GLY A 445 -7.42 -80.66 31.62
C GLY A 445 -8.09 -79.34 31.21
N SER A 446 -9.03 -78.89 32.03
CA SER A 446 -9.97 -77.78 31.83
C SER A 446 -9.36 -76.37 31.96
N MET A 447 -9.79 -75.41 31.14
CA MET A 447 -10.32 -74.08 31.52
C MET A 447 -10.89 -73.34 30.28
N ALA A 448 -12.10 -72.80 30.45
CA ALA A 448 -13.04 -72.11 29.55
C ALA A 448 -12.43 -71.22 28.42
N GLY A 449 -12.98 -71.09 27.20
CA GLY A 449 -14.39 -71.05 26.75
C GLY A 449 -14.75 -69.59 26.43
N GLY A 450 -15.27 -69.14 25.28
CA GLY A 450 -15.64 -69.70 23.99
C GLY A 450 -16.06 -68.51 23.09
N GLY A 451 -16.33 -68.74 21.81
CA GLY A 451 -17.06 -67.77 20.97
C GLY A 451 -16.46 -67.53 19.58
N ALA A 452 -17.19 -67.99 18.57
CA ALA A 452 -16.88 -67.98 17.14
C ALA A 452 -16.50 -66.60 16.54
N PRO A 453 -15.78 -66.56 15.40
CA PRO A 453 -15.38 -65.32 14.75
C PRO A 453 -16.45 -64.79 13.78
N PRO A 454 -16.74 -63.47 13.76
CA PRO A 454 -17.43 -62.87 12.63
C PRO A 454 -16.55 -61.90 11.83
N SER A 455 -16.80 -61.94 10.52
CA SER A 455 -16.81 -60.82 9.57
C SER A 455 -15.49 -60.14 9.15
N LYS A 456 -15.21 -60.32 7.85
CA LYS A 456 -14.74 -59.34 6.85
C LYS A 456 -14.35 -57.95 7.36
N LYS A 457 -13.09 -57.54 7.11
CA LYS A 457 -12.69 -56.13 6.95
C LYS A 457 -11.92 -55.93 5.63
N PRO A 458 -12.04 -54.75 5.00
CA PRO A 458 -11.84 -54.56 3.55
C PRO A 458 -10.38 -54.30 3.18
N HIS A 459 -10.04 -54.65 1.94
CA HIS A 459 -8.80 -54.23 1.29
C HIS A 459 -8.71 -52.70 1.23
N LEU A 460 -7.73 -52.09 1.91
CA LEU A 460 -7.27 -50.74 1.55
C LEU A 460 -6.32 -50.88 0.36
N LYS A 461 -6.78 -50.50 -0.83
CA LYS A 461 -5.89 -50.24 -1.97
C LYS A 461 -5.11 -48.96 -1.66
N ILE A 462 -3.86 -49.09 -1.25
CA ILE A 462 -2.89 -47.99 -1.32
C ILE A 462 -2.57 -47.76 -2.79
N SER A 463 -3.02 -46.63 -3.33
CA SER A 463 -2.62 -46.15 -4.64
C SER A 463 -1.14 -45.80 -4.61
N THR A 464 -0.40 -46.33 -5.58
CA THR A 464 1.01 -46.02 -5.81
C THR A 464 1.18 -44.51 -6.03
N ILE A 465 2.01 -43.87 -5.21
CA ILE A 465 2.42 -42.47 -5.41
C ILE A 465 3.20 -42.41 -6.74
N PRO A 466 2.82 -41.56 -7.70
CA PRO A 466 3.55 -41.46 -8.96
C PRO A 466 4.96 -40.88 -8.71
N PRO A 467 5.97 -41.29 -9.50
CA PRO A 467 7.34 -40.84 -9.30
C PRO A 467 7.46 -39.33 -9.50
N PHE A 468 8.20 -38.69 -8.60
CA PHE A 468 8.49 -37.26 -8.64
C PHE A 468 9.33 -36.94 -9.88
N ASN A 469 8.81 -36.09 -10.78
CA ASN A 469 9.48 -35.69 -12.01
C ASN A 469 10.03 -34.26 -11.89
N ALA A 470 11.31 -34.15 -11.54
CA ALA A 470 12.01 -32.87 -11.36
C ALA A 470 12.16 -32.04 -12.66
N ASN A 471 11.88 -32.64 -13.84
CA ASN A 471 12.06 -31.95 -15.13
C ASN A 471 10.87 -31.07 -15.53
N LYS A 472 9.79 -30.99 -14.74
CA LYS A 472 8.67 -30.06 -14.99
C LYS A 472 8.87 -28.64 -14.42
N LEU A 473 9.94 -28.38 -13.67
CA LEU A 473 10.26 -27.04 -13.13
C LEU A 473 11.29 -26.27 -13.98
N ARG A 474 11.79 -26.84 -15.06
CA ARG A 474 12.86 -26.22 -15.85
C ARG A 474 12.36 -25.87 -17.26
N LYS A 475 11.60 -24.78 -17.37
CA LYS A 475 11.44 -24.04 -18.62
C LYS A 475 10.92 -22.62 -18.34
N SER A 476 11.86 -21.72 -18.14
CA SER A 476 11.73 -20.31 -18.49
C SER A 476 13.04 -19.89 -19.19
N PRO A 477 12.96 -19.01 -20.20
CA PRO A 477 13.97 -18.89 -21.25
C PRO A 477 15.25 -18.22 -20.74
N SER A 478 16.40 -18.77 -21.13
CA SER A 478 17.70 -18.11 -21.01
C SER A 478 17.79 -16.98 -22.03
N VAL A 479 17.80 -15.72 -21.58
CA VAL A 479 18.20 -14.58 -22.39
C VAL A 479 19.72 -14.43 -22.28
N GLY A 480 20.36 -14.29 -23.45
CA GLY A 480 21.80 -14.25 -23.61
C GLY A 480 22.47 -13.05 -22.93
N ALA A 481 23.74 -13.25 -22.60
CA ALA A 481 24.63 -12.23 -22.09
C ALA A 481 24.88 -11.13 -23.13
N GLY A 482 24.61 -9.89 -22.73
CA GLY A 482 25.13 -8.67 -23.34
C GLY A 482 25.41 -7.69 -22.20
N ASN A 483 26.67 -7.28 -22.07
CA ASN A 483 27.12 -6.27 -21.11
C ASN A 483 26.39 -4.95 -21.35
N ASP A 484 25.88 -4.32 -20.28
CA ASP A 484 26.14 -2.91 -19.98
C ASP A 484 25.57 -2.49 -18.62
N ALA A 485 26.15 -1.42 -18.09
CA ALA A 485 26.20 -1.05 -16.69
C ALA A 485 24.96 -0.29 -16.14
N THR A 486 24.94 -0.19 -14.80
CA THR A 486 24.25 0.81 -13.95
C THR A 486 22.74 0.69 -13.65
N GLY A 487 22.43 0.13 -12.47
CA GLY A 487 21.85 0.91 -11.36
C GLY A 487 20.33 1.07 -11.20
N GLY A 488 19.71 0.14 -10.45
CA GLY A 488 18.93 0.52 -9.25
C GLY A 488 17.40 0.61 -9.33
N GLY A 489 16.70 -0.51 -9.10
CA GLY A 489 15.27 -0.53 -8.76
C GLY A 489 14.84 -1.88 -8.19
N ALA A 490 14.99 -2.08 -6.89
CA ALA A 490 14.59 -3.33 -6.22
C ALA A 490 13.23 -3.16 -5.52
N THR A 491 12.21 -3.81 -6.09
CA THR A 491 10.94 -4.14 -5.43
C THR A 491 11.19 -5.16 -4.32
N VAL A 492 10.84 -4.81 -3.08
CA VAL A 492 10.90 -5.72 -1.93
C VAL A 492 9.53 -6.38 -1.74
N THR A 493 9.44 -7.66 -2.08
CA THR A 493 8.32 -8.53 -1.72
C THR A 493 8.66 -9.19 -0.39
N VAL A 494 7.99 -8.79 0.70
CA VAL A 494 8.12 -9.44 2.01
C VAL A 494 7.15 -10.61 2.07
N VAL A 495 7.67 -11.84 2.04
CA VAL A 495 6.92 -13.05 2.37
C VAL A 495 6.94 -13.22 3.89
N SER A 496 5.76 -13.21 4.49
CA SER A 496 5.56 -13.50 5.91
C SER A 496 5.49 -15.02 6.12
N THR A 497 6.30 -15.53 7.04
CA THR A 497 6.17 -16.91 7.53
C THR A 497 6.10 -16.89 9.06
N THR A 498 4.91 -17.10 9.59
CA THR A 498 4.65 -17.43 10.99
C THR A 498 5.01 -18.88 11.28
N GLY A 499 5.80 -19.11 12.33
CA GLY A 499 6.15 -20.43 12.85
C GLY A 499 6.50 -20.38 14.34
N ASN A 500 5.58 -20.86 15.17
CA ASN A 500 5.61 -20.96 16.63
C ASN A 500 6.78 -21.81 17.17
N ARG A 501 7.49 -21.38 18.25
CA ARG A 501 7.63 -22.11 19.54
C ARG A 501 8.74 -21.61 20.49
N ILE A 502 8.30 -21.43 21.75
CA ILE A 502 8.92 -21.78 23.06
C ILE A 502 10.03 -20.87 23.60
N GLY A 503 9.82 -20.43 24.85
CA GLY A 503 10.55 -19.39 25.54
C GLY A 503 11.98 -19.72 25.96
N GLU A 504 12.75 -18.65 26.15
CA GLU A 504 13.82 -18.58 27.14
C GLU A 504 13.96 -17.13 27.62
N ARG A 505 14.04 -16.96 28.94
CA ARG A 505 14.34 -15.69 29.62
C ARG A 505 15.81 -15.35 29.37
N THR A 506 16.10 -14.14 28.89
CA THR A 506 17.43 -13.53 29.04
C THR A 506 17.33 -12.04 29.38
N ARG A 507 18.08 -11.67 30.42
CA ARG A 507 18.19 -10.36 31.07
C ARG A 507 18.68 -9.28 30.09
N GLY A 508 18.14 -8.07 30.23
CA GLY A 508 18.67 -6.86 29.62
C GLY A 508 20.09 -6.55 30.10
N VAL A 509 20.96 -6.18 29.16
CA VAL A 509 22.30 -5.66 29.39
C VAL A 509 22.33 -4.22 28.86
N LEU A 510 22.55 -3.25 29.75
CA LEU A 510 22.87 -1.87 29.42
C LEU A 510 24.28 -1.78 28.83
N PRO A 511 24.55 -0.93 27.82
CA PRO A 511 25.90 -0.78 27.28
C PRO A 511 26.79 0.05 28.21
N SER A 512 28.05 -0.38 28.31
CA SER A 512 29.09 0.15 29.20
C SER A 512 29.64 1.51 28.73
N SER A 513 30.08 2.33 29.70
CA SER A 513 30.58 3.72 29.58
C SER A 513 31.73 3.96 28.59
N ALA A 514 32.43 2.91 28.13
CA ALA A 514 33.58 3.04 27.23
C ALA A 514 33.20 3.39 25.77
N THR A 515 31.93 3.29 25.38
CA THR A 515 31.48 3.60 24.00
C THR A 515 31.09 5.06 23.79
N LEU A 516 30.83 5.80 24.87
CA LEU A 516 30.46 7.23 24.80
C LEU A 516 31.68 8.14 24.61
N ASP A 517 32.82 7.79 25.19
CA ASP A 517 34.05 8.62 25.09
C ASP A 517 34.65 8.63 23.68
N THR A 518 34.51 7.52 22.93
CA THR A 518 35.02 7.41 21.56
C THR A 518 34.20 8.24 20.57
N ALA A 519 32.88 8.35 20.79
CA ALA A 519 32.00 9.18 19.96
C ALA A 519 32.24 10.68 20.18
N ALA A 520 32.46 11.09 21.44
CA ALA A 520 32.79 12.47 21.78
C ALA A 520 34.14 12.92 21.19
N GLN A 521 35.16 12.05 21.21
CA GLN A 521 36.46 12.36 20.61
C GLN A 521 36.42 12.48 19.08
N GLN A 522 35.61 11.66 18.39
CA GLN A 522 35.44 11.77 16.93
C GLN A 522 34.72 13.05 16.53
N GLN A 523 33.71 13.47 17.31
CA GLN A 523 32.96 14.70 17.04
C GLN A 523 33.83 15.95 17.23
N GLN A 524 34.74 15.93 18.22
CA GLN A 524 35.67 17.04 18.50
C GLN A 524 36.78 17.15 17.45
N GLN A 525 37.28 16.03 16.91
CA GLN A 525 38.22 16.04 15.78
C GLN A 525 37.58 16.57 14.49
N GLN A 526 36.30 16.24 14.26
CA GLN A 526 35.59 16.68 13.05
C GLN A 526 35.29 18.19 13.07
N GLN A 527 35.00 18.76 14.25
CA GLN A 527 34.87 20.22 14.41
C GLN A 527 36.20 20.97 14.22
N GLN A 528 37.33 20.43 14.69
CA GLN A 528 38.64 21.05 14.48
C GLN A 528 39.08 21.03 13.00
N GLN A 529 38.70 19.99 12.24
CA GLN A 529 38.96 19.94 10.80
C GLN A 529 38.09 20.92 10.00
N LEU A 530 36.85 21.16 10.44
CA LEU A 530 35.96 22.16 9.84
C LEU A 530 36.46 23.59 10.08
N GLN A 531 36.91 23.91 11.31
CA GLN A 531 37.50 25.22 11.61
C GLN A 531 38.79 25.50 10.81
N LYS A 532 39.63 24.48 10.57
CA LYS A 532 40.83 24.62 9.72
C LYS A 532 40.52 24.86 8.23
N ARG A 533 39.37 24.44 7.72
CA ARG A 533 38.96 24.72 6.32
C ARG A 533 38.36 26.11 6.14
N LEU A 534 37.80 26.69 7.21
CA LEU A 534 37.21 28.04 7.21
C LEU A 534 38.23 29.16 7.42
N SER A 535 39.47 28.85 7.85
CA SER A 535 40.51 29.84 8.14
C SER A 535 41.55 30.04 7.03
N SER A 536 41.42 29.38 5.89
CA SER A 536 42.34 29.58 4.75
C SER A 536 41.81 30.72 3.87
N PRO A 537 42.60 31.79 3.61
CA PRO A 537 42.23 32.79 2.60
C PRO A 537 42.33 32.17 1.19
N PRO A 538 41.63 32.76 0.20
CA PRO A 538 41.34 32.11 -1.08
C PRO A 538 42.56 31.72 -1.91
#